data_AF-A0A2W5Y5T1-F1
#
_entry.id   AF-A0A2W5Y5T1-F1
#
_cell.length_a   1.000
_cell.length_b   1.000
_cell.length_c   1.000
_cell.angle_alpha   90.00
_cell.angle_beta   90.00
_cell.angle_gamma   90.00
#
_symmetry.space_group_name_H-M   'P 1'
#
loop_
_entity.id
_entity.type
_entity.pdbx_description
1 polymer ?
#
loop_
_entity_poly.entity_id
_entity_poly.type
_entity_poly.pdbx_seq_one_letter_code
_entity_poly.pdbx_strand_id
1 'polypeptide(L)'
;MLFDLRGRGRRRTVQLIYLFLALLMGGGLVLFGVGTGANQGGLLNALTGGGGSSSINTTSLAKSVATAQAQAAAAPQDAAAWDNYAHSAATAGQTGLNPSTGRYSAFAAAQLQQASAAWQHYLSLKPTPLDLELAQEMSAIYQSALNDLPQAVKAQEAIAQASPGDAAQFILLARLAYAAKQTRKGDLAAQKALALSAPFNRPALRTELAAAKKQASGGANGSAATPTTTVPPTTASGKASTHKP
;
A
#
# COMPACT_ATOMS: atom_id res chain seq x y z
N MET A 1 -5.53 -40.09 -45.31
CA MET A 1 -4.32 -39.28 -45.09
C MET A 1 -4.09 -39.22 -43.60
N LEU A 2 -3.11 -40.00 -43.15
CA LEU A 2 -2.91 -40.37 -41.75
C LEU A 2 -2.10 -39.26 -41.08
N PHE A 3 -2.71 -38.57 -40.11
CA PHE A 3 -2.10 -37.44 -39.41
C PHE A 3 -0.84 -37.87 -38.67
N ASP A 4 0.28 -37.38 -39.16
CA ASP A 4 1.58 -37.46 -38.52
C ASP A 4 1.56 -36.68 -37.19
N LEU A 5 1.84 -37.38 -36.09
CA LEU A 5 1.90 -36.84 -34.73
C LEU A 5 3.22 -37.23 -34.05
N ARG A 6 4.31 -37.38 -34.80
CA ARG A 6 5.64 -37.73 -34.26
C ARG A 6 6.47 -36.54 -33.76
N GLY A 7 5.88 -35.69 -32.92
CA GLY A 7 6.59 -34.64 -32.18
C GLY A 7 6.91 -35.02 -30.73
N ARG A 8 8.15 -35.41 -30.44
CA ARG A 8 8.64 -35.97 -29.16
C ARG A 8 8.53 -35.06 -27.91
N GLY A 9 8.12 -33.80 -28.06
CA GLY A 9 7.93 -32.83 -26.97
C GLY A 9 6.50 -32.74 -26.40
N ARG A 10 5.48 -33.21 -27.14
CA ARG A 10 4.07 -32.98 -26.77
C ARG A 10 3.61 -33.78 -25.56
N ARG A 11 4.30 -34.87 -25.21
CA ARG A 11 3.95 -35.74 -24.07
C ARG A 11 4.05 -35.01 -22.72
N ARG A 12 5.02 -34.10 -22.55
CA ARG A 12 5.19 -33.34 -21.30
C ARG A 12 4.15 -32.23 -21.15
N THR A 13 3.85 -31.51 -22.22
CA THR A 13 2.80 -30.47 -22.23
C THR A 13 1.43 -31.07 -21.99
N VAL A 14 1.13 -32.20 -22.64
CA VAL A 14 -0.12 -32.93 -22.44
C VAL A 14 -0.20 -33.51 -21.03
N GLN A 15 0.90 -34.04 -20.48
CA GLN A 15 0.94 -34.46 -19.07
C GLN A 15 0.69 -33.30 -18.11
N LEU A 16 1.27 -32.11 -18.33
CA LEU A 16 1.03 -30.94 -17.49
C LEU A 16 -0.42 -30.47 -17.55
N ILE A 17 -1.04 -30.47 -18.74
CA ILE A 17 -2.45 -30.11 -18.91
C ILE A 17 -3.34 -31.11 -18.18
N TYR A 18 -3.07 -32.42 -18.28
CA TYR A 18 -3.85 -33.42 -17.56
C TYR A 18 -3.60 -33.42 -16.06
N LEU A 19 -2.40 -33.08 -15.58
CA LEU A 19 -2.10 -32.93 -14.16
C LEU A 19 -2.79 -31.69 -13.59
N PHE A 20 -2.83 -30.60 -14.36
CA PHE A 20 -3.61 -29.40 -14.02
C PHE A 20 -5.12 -29.67 -14.04
N LEU A 21 -5.63 -30.39 -15.05
CA LEU A 21 -7.04 -30.82 -15.08
C LEU A 21 -7.38 -31.78 -13.94
N ALA A 22 -6.47 -32.70 -13.57
CA ALA A 22 -6.66 -33.62 -12.46
C ALA A 22 -6.64 -32.90 -11.11
N LEU A 23 -5.83 -31.85 -10.96
CA LEU A 23 -5.85 -30.96 -9.80
C LEU A 23 -7.13 -30.11 -9.78
N LEU A 24 -7.66 -29.71 -10.94
CA LEU A 24 -8.94 -29.00 -11.05
C LEU A 24 -10.14 -29.90 -10.71
N MET A 25 -10.14 -31.15 -11.17
CA MET A 25 -11.21 -32.12 -10.93
C MET A 25 -11.13 -32.76 -9.55
N GLY A 26 -9.92 -33.02 -9.02
CA GLY A 26 -9.71 -33.55 -7.67
C GLY A 26 -9.68 -32.47 -6.59
N GLY A 27 -9.16 -31.28 -6.89
CA GLY A 27 -9.14 -30.12 -5.99
C GLY A 27 -10.50 -29.43 -5.85
N GLY A 28 -11.39 -29.60 -6.83
CA GLY A 28 -12.79 -29.17 -6.73
C GLY A 28 -13.60 -29.91 -5.66
N LEU A 29 -13.17 -31.11 -5.24
CA LEU A 29 -13.86 -31.91 -4.22
C LEU A 29 -13.24 -31.83 -2.81
N VAL A 30 -12.03 -31.29 -2.68
CA VAL A 30 -11.31 -31.19 -1.39
C VAL A 30 -11.32 -29.74 -0.85
N LEU A 31 -11.46 -28.73 -1.71
CA LEU A 31 -11.74 -27.34 -1.33
C LEU A 31 -13.26 -27.05 -1.20
N PHE A 32 -14.10 -27.99 -1.64
CA PHE A 32 -15.53 -28.01 -1.42
C PHE A 32 -15.83 -29.17 -0.45
N GLY A 33 -15.75 -28.89 0.85
CA GLY A 33 -15.89 -29.90 1.89
C GLY A 33 -17.18 -30.72 1.76
N VAL A 34 -17.06 -31.93 1.24
CA VAL A 34 -17.98 -33.03 1.56
C VAL A 34 -17.38 -33.77 2.74
N GLY A 35 -17.44 -33.11 3.89
CA GLY A 35 -17.28 -33.71 5.22
C GLY A 35 -18.68 -33.85 5.80
N THR A 36 -19.08 -35.09 6.01
CA THR A 36 -20.35 -35.54 6.57
C THR A 36 -20.85 -34.72 7.76
N GLY A 37 -22.11 -34.28 7.70
CA GLY A 37 -22.91 -34.00 8.89
C GLY A 37 -23.03 -32.52 9.26
N ALA A 38 -24.27 -32.03 9.15
CA ALA A 38 -24.82 -30.87 9.83
C ALA A 38 -24.15 -29.49 9.56
N ASN A 39 -24.90 -28.65 8.84
CA ASN A 39 -24.85 -27.18 8.89
C ASN A 39 -23.51 -26.52 8.54
N GLN A 40 -23.21 -26.23 7.26
CA GLN A 40 -22.31 -25.11 6.90
C GLN A 40 -22.46 -24.68 5.44
N GLY A 41 -23.08 -23.51 5.22
CA GLY A 41 -22.93 -22.73 3.99
C GLY A 41 -21.56 -22.03 3.98
N GLY A 42 -20.71 -22.39 3.03
CA GLY A 42 -19.33 -21.88 2.93
C GLY A 42 -19.23 -20.46 2.39
N LEU A 43 -18.51 -19.61 3.13
CA LEU A 43 -17.97 -18.25 2.84
C LEU A 43 -18.94 -17.14 2.38
N LEU A 44 -20.00 -17.48 1.64
CA LEU A 44 -21.02 -16.53 1.20
C LEU A 44 -22.03 -16.23 2.33
N ASN A 45 -22.34 -17.20 3.18
CA ASN A 45 -23.30 -17.03 4.28
C ASN A 45 -22.71 -16.31 5.51
N ALA A 46 -21.38 -16.21 5.61
CA ALA A 46 -20.71 -15.43 6.66
C ALA A 46 -20.62 -13.93 6.31
N LEU A 47 -20.88 -13.55 5.05
CA LEU A 47 -20.79 -12.18 4.56
C LEU A 47 -22.18 -11.51 4.42
N THR A 48 -23.27 -12.28 4.41
CA THR A 48 -24.64 -11.78 4.28
C THR A 48 -25.42 -11.70 5.60
N GLY A 49 -24.85 -12.17 6.71
CA GLY A 49 -25.49 -12.18 8.02
C GLY A 49 -24.96 -11.10 8.95
N GLY A 50 -25.42 -9.85 8.80
CA GLY A 50 -25.27 -8.85 9.87
C GLY A 50 -25.21 -7.39 9.43
N GLY A 51 -26.34 -6.70 9.54
CA GLY A 51 -26.39 -5.28 9.95
C GLY A 51 -26.06 -4.23 8.89
N GLY A 52 -27.06 -3.40 8.56
CA GLY A 52 -26.99 -2.37 7.55
C GLY A 52 -25.89 -1.31 7.78
N SER A 53 -25.15 -1.05 6.70
CA SER A 53 -24.46 0.20 6.40
C SER A 53 -24.15 0.12 4.90
N SER A 54 -24.44 1.20 4.15
CA SER A 54 -24.29 1.38 2.71
C SER A 54 -23.41 0.31 2.05
N SER A 55 -24.05 -0.71 1.46
CA SER A 55 -23.37 -1.90 0.96
C SER A 55 -22.47 -1.53 -0.21
N ILE A 56 -21.20 -1.25 0.08
CA ILE A 56 -20.12 -1.34 -0.91
C ILE A 56 -20.29 -2.71 -1.56
N ASN A 57 -20.51 -2.74 -2.88
CA ASN A 57 -20.73 -3.98 -3.61
C ASN A 57 -19.39 -4.74 -3.73
N THR A 58 -18.96 -5.32 -2.61
CA THR A 58 -17.73 -6.10 -2.47
C THR A 58 -17.66 -7.24 -3.48
N THR A 59 -18.81 -7.78 -3.90
CA THR A 59 -18.90 -8.80 -4.95
C THR A 59 -18.48 -8.26 -6.32
N SER A 60 -18.93 -7.06 -6.71
CA SER A 60 -18.50 -6.42 -7.96
C SER A 60 -17.00 -6.08 -7.93
N LEU A 61 -16.51 -5.64 -6.77
CA LEU A 61 -15.11 -5.30 -6.57
C LEU A 61 -14.22 -6.55 -6.63
N ALA A 62 -14.61 -7.63 -5.96
CA ALA A 62 -13.93 -8.91 -6.04
C ALA A 62 -13.88 -9.47 -7.47
N LYS A 63 -14.95 -9.29 -8.26
CA LYS A 63 -14.96 -9.66 -9.69
C LYS A 63 -13.99 -8.81 -10.51
N SER A 64 -13.92 -7.50 -10.25
CA SER A 64 -12.98 -6.61 -10.96
C SER A 64 -11.53 -7.01 -10.70
N VAL A 65 -11.18 -7.27 -9.43
CA VAL A 65 -9.85 -7.77 -9.04
C VAL A 65 -9.55 -9.11 -9.71
N ALA A 66 -10.48 -10.07 -9.64
CA ALA A 66 -10.28 -11.40 -10.24
C ALA A 66 -10.06 -11.33 -11.75
N THR A 67 -10.74 -10.41 -12.44
CA THR A 67 -10.58 -10.18 -13.88
C THR A 67 -9.19 -9.62 -14.18
N ALA A 68 -8.77 -8.59 -13.45
CA ALA A 68 -7.44 -7.99 -13.61
C ALA A 68 -6.33 -8.99 -13.28
N GLN A 69 -6.52 -9.81 -12.24
CA GLN A 69 -5.60 -10.90 -11.89
C GLN A 69 -5.48 -11.93 -13.01
N ALA A 70 -6.61 -12.34 -13.61
CA ALA A 70 -6.60 -13.30 -14.72
C ALA A 70 -5.88 -12.74 -15.95
N GLN A 71 -6.03 -11.44 -16.24
CA GLN A 71 -5.30 -10.76 -17.31
C GLN A 71 -3.79 -10.73 -17.03
N ALA A 72 -3.39 -10.34 -15.82
CA ALA A 72 -1.98 -10.35 -15.40
C ALA A 72 -1.38 -11.77 -15.45
N ALA A 73 -2.14 -12.80 -15.06
CA ALA A 73 -1.70 -14.19 -15.12
C ALA A 73 -1.58 -14.72 -16.57
N ALA A 74 -2.45 -14.28 -17.47
CA ALA A 74 -2.41 -14.64 -18.89
C ALA A 74 -1.22 -13.99 -19.62
N ALA A 75 -0.81 -12.80 -19.19
CA ALA A 75 0.31 -12.04 -19.74
C ALA A 75 1.33 -11.70 -18.64
N PRO A 76 2.12 -12.67 -18.13
CA PRO A 76 2.97 -12.47 -16.96
C PRO A 76 4.13 -11.48 -17.18
N GLN A 77 4.44 -11.13 -18.43
CA GLN A 77 5.45 -10.13 -18.79
C GLN A 77 4.85 -8.77 -19.19
N ASP A 78 3.52 -8.65 -19.22
CA ASP A 78 2.87 -7.39 -19.53
C ASP A 78 2.77 -6.53 -18.27
N ALA A 79 3.62 -5.51 -18.19
CA ALA A 79 3.63 -4.58 -17.07
C ALA A 79 2.27 -3.87 -16.89
N ALA A 80 1.56 -3.53 -17.97
CA ALA A 80 0.26 -2.86 -17.85
C ALA A 80 -0.81 -3.78 -17.23
N ALA A 81 -0.74 -5.09 -17.48
CA ALA A 81 -1.66 -6.04 -16.85
C ALA A 81 -1.42 -6.14 -15.32
N TRP A 82 -0.16 -6.14 -14.89
CA TRP A 82 0.19 -6.14 -13.47
C TRP A 82 -0.10 -4.82 -12.76
N ASP A 83 0.07 -3.71 -13.46
CA ASP A 83 -0.31 -2.37 -13.02
C ASP A 83 -1.81 -2.28 -12.73
N ASN A 84 -2.64 -2.66 -13.72
CA ASN A 84 -4.10 -2.71 -13.57
C ASN A 84 -4.55 -3.61 -12.42
N TYR A 85 -3.89 -4.76 -12.23
CA TYR A 85 -4.18 -5.66 -11.12
C TYR A 85 -3.82 -5.03 -9.77
N ALA A 86 -2.65 -4.38 -9.67
CA ALA A 86 -2.24 -3.70 -8.45
C ALA A 86 -3.21 -2.57 -8.07
N HIS A 87 -3.58 -1.70 -9.01
CA HIS A 87 -4.60 -0.65 -8.82
C HIS A 87 -5.95 -1.20 -8.37
N SER A 88 -6.44 -2.25 -9.05
CA SER A 88 -7.72 -2.87 -8.74
C SER A 88 -7.73 -3.44 -7.32
N ALA A 89 -6.66 -4.14 -6.93
CA ALA A 89 -6.51 -4.72 -5.60
C ALA A 89 -6.30 -3.64 -4.52
N ALA A 90 -5.54 -2.58 -4.82
CA ALA A 90 -5.32 -1.45 -3.92
C ALA A 90 -6.62 -0.71 -3.61
N THR A 91 -7.41 -0.42 -4.64
CA THR A 91 -8.75 0.16 -4.51
C THR A 91 -9.65 -0.75 -3.69
N ALA A 92 -9.68 -2.05 -4.00
CA ALA A 92 -10.48 -3.02 -3.25
C ALA A 92 -10.09 -3.09 -1.76
N GLY A 93 -8.80 -3.01 -1.48
CA GLY A 93 -8.25 -3.00 -0.13
C GLY A 93 -8.63 -1.76 0.67
N GLN A 94 -8.62 -0.58 0.07
CA GLN A 94 -8.93 0.67 0.77
C GLN A 94 -10.41 0.80 1.15
N THR A 95 -11.31 0.23 0.36
CA THR A 95 -12.77 0.32 0.63
C THR A 95 -13.24 -0.44 1.87
N GLY A 96 -12.43 -1.36 2.39
CA GLY A 96 -12.83 -2.21 3.51
C GLY A 96 -12.30 -1.80 4.88
N LEU A 97 -11.85 -0.54 5.03
CA LEU A 97 -11.55 0.05 6.33
C LEU A 97 -12.84 0.38 7.08
N ASN A 98 -13.03 -0.18 8.27
CA ASN A 98 -14.15 0.18 9.13
C ASN A 98 -13.83 1.48 9.88
N PRO A 99 -14.54 2.60 9.63
CA PRO A 99 -14.22 3.89 10.23
C PRO A 99 -14.44 3.92 11.75
N SER A 100 -15.35 3.09 12.28
CA SER A 100 -15.67 3.05 13.71
C SER A 100 -14.62 2.31 14.53
N THR A 101 -13.93 1.33 13.93
CA THR A 101 -12.92 0.52 14.62
C THR A 101 -11.49 0.82 14.15
N GLY A 102 -11.34 1.52 13.03
CA GLY A 102 -10.04 1.74 12.37
C GLY A 102 -9.40 0.45 11.84
N ARG A 103 -10.16 -0.64 11.71
CA ARG A 103 -9.64 -1.96 11.30
C ARG A 103 -10.09 -2.30 9.88
N TYR A 104 -9.16 -2.85 9.10
CA TYR A 104 -9.46 -3.44 7.81
C TYR A 104 -10.20 -4.77 7.98
N SER A 105 -11.18 -5.02 7.12
CA SER A 105 -11.81 -6.34 7.01
C SER A 105 -10.82 -7.39 6.49
N ALA A 106 -11.11 -8.68 6.68
CA ALA A 106 -10.26 -9.76 6.18
C ALA A 106 -10.11 -9.72 4.65
N PHE A 107 -11.20 -9.40 3.94
CA PHE A 107 -11.17 -9.20 2.49
C PHE A 107 -10.23 -8.04 2.11
N ALA A 108 -10.39 -6.90 2.78
CA ALA A 108 -9.59 -5.70 2.52
C ALA A 108 -8.10 -5.95 2.74
N ALA A 109 -7.75 -6.57 3.87
CA ALA A 109 -6.38 -6.94 4.19
C ALA A 109 -5.78 -7.89 3.13
N ALA A 110 -6.55 -8.88 2.67
CA ALA A 110 -6.12 -9.78 1.60
C ALA A 110 -5.87 -9.03 0.28
N GLN A 111 -6.72 -8.07 -0.06
CA GLN A 111 -6.59 -7.25 -1.27
C GLN A 111 -5.37 -6.33 -1.22
N LEU A 112 -5.07 -5.71 -0.08
CA LEU A 112 -3.84 -4.92 0.09
C LEU A 112 -2.56 -5.77 -0.05
N GLN A 113 -2.59 -7.01 0.43
CA GLN A 113 -1.48 -7.95 0.23
C GLN A 113 -1.34 -8.35 -1.25
N GLN A 114 -2.46 -8.56 -1.96
CA GLN A 114 -2.46 -8.83 -3.40
C GLN A 114 -1.91 -7.64 -4.19
N ALA A 115 -2.30 -6.41 -3.85
CA ALA A 115 -1.76 -5.19 -4.45
C ALA A 115 -0.24 -5.10 -4.25
N SER A 116 0.25 -5.39 -3.04
CA SER A 116 1.69 -5.45 -2.75
C SER A 116 2.43 -6.48 -3.60
N ALA A 117 1.88 -7.68 -3.76
CA ALA A 117 2.49 -8.72 -4.59
C ALA A 117 2.50 -8.34 -6.08
N ALA A 118 1.39 -7.80 -6.59
CA ALA A 118 1.25 -7.34 -7.96
C ALA A 118 2.24 -6.19 -8.26
N TRP A 119 2.34 -5.21 -7.36
CA TRP A 119 3.29 -4.11 -7.45
C TRP A 119 4.75 -4.58 -7.49
N GLN A 120 5.13 -5.53 -6.64
CA GLN A 120 6.48 -6.08 -6.66
C GLN A 120 6.80 -6.79 -7.98
N HIS A 121 5.83 -7.52 -8.53
CA HIS A 121 5.98 -8.14 -9.83
C HIS A 121 6.08 -7.10 -10.94
N TYR A 122 5.20 -6.08 -10.95
CA TYR A 122 5.28 -4.94 -11.84
C TYR A 122 6.66 -4.29 -11.83
N LEU A 123 7.21 -3.96 -10.65
CA LEU A 123 8.56 -3.40 -10.51
C LEU A 123 9.66 -4.33 -11.05
N SER A 124 9.49 -5.64 -10.92
CA SER A 124 10.46 -6.62 -11.44
C SER A 124 10.56 -6.61 -12.97
N LEU A 125 9.48 -6.20 -13.65
CA LEU A 125 9.42 -6.05 -15.10
C LEU A 125 10.11 -4.77 -15.59
N LYS A 126 10.58 -3.90 -14.68
CA LYS A 126 11.25 -2.62 -14.99
C LYS A 126 10.45 -1.77 -15.99
N PRO A 127 9.21 -1.42 -15.66
CA PRO A 127 8.31 -0.68 -16.53
C PRO A 127 8.91 0.68 -16.87
N THR A 128 8.78 1.06 -18.14
CA THR A 128 9.23 2.37 -18.64
C THR A 128 8.12 2.92 -19.55
N PRO A 129 7.35 3.96 -19.13
CA PRO A 129 7.48 4.71 -17.88
C PRO A 129 6.98 3.95 -16.64
N LEU A 130 7.49 4.32 -15.47
CA LEU A 130 6.93 3.89 -14.18
C LEU A 130 5.60 4.62 -13.95
N ASP A 131 4.57 3.89 -13.51
CA ASP A 131 3.35 4.50 -13.01
C ASP A 131 3.63 5.16 -11.64
N LEU A 132 3.70 6.49 -11.66
CA LEU A 132 3.91 7.30 -10.46
C LEU A 132 2.68 7.32 -9.54
N GLU A 133 1.48 7.20 -10.09
CA GLU A 133 0.24 7.18 -9.32
C GLU A 133 0.19 5.91 -8.47
N LEU A 134 0.38 4.76 -9.11
CA LEU A 134 0.46 3.48 -8.40
C LEU A 134 1.58 3.46 -7.36
N ALA A 135 2.76 4.01 -7.70
CA ALA A 135 3.88 4.07 -6.77
C ALA A 135 3.56 4.89 -5.50
N GLN A 136 2.86 6.02 -5.67
CA GLN A 136 2.43 6.88 -4.57
C GLN A 136 1.36 6.19 -3.71
N GLU A 137 0.38 5.55 -4.37
CA GLU A 137 -0.66 4.78 -3.70
C GLU A 137 -0.05 3.64 -2.87
N MET A 138 0.85 2.86 -3.47
CA MET A 138 1.53 1.76 -2.78
C MET A 138 2.40 2.27 -1.62
N SER A 139 3.11 3.39 -1.78
CA SER A 139 3.85 4.03 -0.68
C SER A 139 2.95 4.38 0.51
N ALA A 140 1.74 4.88 0.25
CA ALA A 140 0.75 5.21 1.28
C ALA A 140 0.14 3.95 1.93
N ILE A 141 -0.16 2.92 1.14
CA ILE A 141 -0.67 1.62 1.61
C ILE A 141 0.34 0.95 2.54
N TYR A 142 1.63 0.96 2.17
CA TYR A 142 2.69 0.40 3.00
C TYR A 142 2.82 1.11 4.34
N GLN A 143 2.66 2.43 4.38
CA GLN A 143 2.72 3.20 5.63
C GLN A 143 1.50 2.99 6.53
N SER A 144 0.31 3.04 5.95
CA SER A 144 -0.95 3.14 6.71
C SER A 144 -1.63 1.79 6.97
N ALA A 145 -1.63 0.90 5.97
CA ALA A 145 -2.46 -0.30 5.99
C ALA A 145 -1.65 -1.56 6.26
N LEU A 146 -0.45 -1.65 5.67
CA LEU A 146 0.43 -2.82 5.83
C LEU A 146 1.49 -2.64 6.92
N ASN A 147 1.70 -1.41 7.39
CA ASN A 147 2.75 -1.06 8.36
C ASN A 147 4.15 -1.61 7.98
N ASP A 148 4.46 -1.60 6.69
CA ASP A 148 5.73 -2.06 6.10
C ASP A 148 6.53 -0.85 5.61
N LEU A 149 7.15 -0.15 6.56
CA LEU A 149 7.99 1.00 6.27
C LEU A 149 9.15 0.68 5.30
N PRO A 150 9.84 -0.48 5.40
CA PRO A 150 10.85 -0.84 4.40
C PRO A 150 10.34 -0.90 2.96
N GLN A 151 9.14 -1.43 2.71
CA GLN A 151 8.54 -1.43 1.37
C GLN A 151 8.06 -0.04 0.95
N ALA A 152 7.53 0.76 1.88
CA ALA A 152 7.20 2.17 1.61
C ALA A 152 8.43 2.94 1.11
N VAL A 153 9.59 2.73 1.74
CA VAL A 153 10.86 3.35 1.31
C VAL A 153 11.23 2.92 -0.11
N LYS A 154 11.04 1.65 -0.49
CA LYS A 154 11.33 1.18 -1.85
C LYS A 154 10.38 1.80 -2.88
N ALA A 155 9.09 1.92 -2.57
CA ALA A 155 8.13 2.58 -3.43
C ALA A 155 8.48 4.07 -3.61
N GLN A 156 8.78 4.78 -2.52
CA GLN A 156 9.21 6.19 -2.58
C GLN A 156 10.54 6.37 -3.32
N GLU A 157 11.45 5.39 -3.22
CA GLU A 157 12.70 5.39 -3.98
C GLU A 157 12.44 5.26 -5.48
N ALA A 158 11.50 4.42 -5.91
CA ALA A 158 11.11 4.31 -7.32
C ALA A 158 10.57 5.65 -7.84
N ILE A 159 9.72 6.35 -7.07
CA ILE A 159 9.22 7.70 -7.40
C ILE A 159 10.37 8.69 -7.54
N ALA A 160 11.30 8.72 -6.57
CA ALA A 160 12.43 9.65 -6.59
C ALA A 160 13.42 9.35 -7.74
N GLN A 161 13.54 8.08 -8.15
CA GLN A 161 14.36 7.69 -9.30
C GLN A 161 13.70 8.05 -10.64
N ALA A 162 12.37 7.96 -10.73
CA ALA A 162 11.61 8.38 -11.91
C ALA A 162 11.59 9.92 -12.07
N SER A 163 11.68 10.67 -10.96
CA SER A 163 11.74 12.14 -10.93
C SER A 163 13.05 12.66 -10.31
N PRO A 164 14.22 12.43 -10.93
CA PRO A 164 15.53 12.67 -10.31
C PRO A 164 15.87 14.15 -10.09
N GLY A 165 15.13 15.07 -10.72
CA GLY A 165 15.29 16.52 -10.56
C GLY A 165 14.40 17.15 -9.49
N ASP A 166 13.46 16.39 -8.90
CA ASP A 166 12.55 16.91 -7.89
C ASP A 166 13.11 16.72 -6.48
N ALA A 167 13.56 17.82 -5.88
CA ALA A 167 14.06 17.84 -4.51
C ALA A 167 13.03 17.28 -3.52
N ALA A 168 11.73 17.53 -3.72
CA ALA A 168 10.68 17.13 -2.79
C ALA A 168 10.59 15.60 -2.64
N GLN A 169 10.81 14.84 -3.73
CA GLN A 169 10.79 13.37 -3.67
C GLN A 169 11.94 12.82 -2.82
N PHE A 170 13.13 13.45 -2.89
CA PHE A 170 14.26 13.07 -2.06
C PHE A 170 14.08 13.48 -0.59
N ILE A 171 13.39 14.59 -0.31
CA ILE A 171 13.03 14.99 1.06
C ILE A 171 12.08 13.96 1.67
N LEU A 172 11.04 13.57 0.93
CA LEU A 172 10.10 12.53 1.36
C LEU A 172 10.81 11.19 1.58
N LEU A 173 11.66 10.77 0.63
CA LEU A 173 12.47 9.57 0.76
C LEU A 173 13.36 9.59 2.00
N ALA A 174 14.01 10.71 2.30
CA ALA A 174 14.87 10.85 3.46
C ALA A 174 14.09 10.67 4.77
N ARG A 175 12.97 11.39 4.92
CA ARG A 175 12.11 11.30 6.11
C ARG A 175 11.55 9.89 6.31
N LEU A 176 11.06 9.28 5.24
CA LEU A 176 10.52 7.92 5.27
C LEU A 176 11.61 6.89 5.58
N ALA A 177 12.82 7.04 5.00
CA ALA A 177 13.95 6.17 5.29
C ALA A 177 14.41 6.28 6.74
N TYR A 178 14.42 7.49 7.32
CA TYR A 178 14.67 7.65 8.75
C TYR A 178 13.59 6.96 9.58
N ALA A 179 12.30 7.18 9.29
CA ALA A 179 11.20 6.49 9.98
C ALA A 179 11.33 4.96 9.91
N ALA A 180 11.77 4.43 8.77
CA ALA A 180 12.07 3.00 8.56
C ALA A 180 13.40 2.53 9.19
N LYS A 181 14.09 3.39 9.97
CA LYS A 181 15.42 3.16 10.56
C LYS A 181 16.54 2.87 9.55
N GLN A 182 16.34 3.23 8.28
CA GLN A 182 17.32 3.11 7.20
C GLN A 182 18.18 4.38 7.10
N THR A 183 18.99 4.66 8.13
CA THR A 183 19.76 5.90 8.26
C THR A 183 20.70 6.17 7.08
N ARG A 184 21.40 5.15 6.58
CA ARG A 184 22.29 5.29 5.41
C ARG A 184 21.54 5.75 4.16
N LYS A 185 20.36 5.17 3.90
CA LYS A 185 19.53 5.57 2.76
C LYS A 185 18.94 6.97 2.97
N GLY A 186 18.50 7.28 4.19
CA GLY A 186 18.05 8.61 4.56
C GLY A 186 19.12 9.69 4.34
N ASP A 187 20.37 9.42 4.72
CA ASP A 187 21.50 10.35 4.54
C ASP A 187 21.83 10.58 3.06
N LEU A 188 21.75 9.55 2.21
CA LEU A 188 21.95 9.69 0.76
C LEU A 188 20.83 10.51 0.12
N ALA A 189 19.58 10.24 0.48
CA ALA A 189 18.43 11.00 0.00
C ALA A 189 18.48 12.46 0.47
N ALA A 190 18.86 12.70 1.73
CA ALA A 190 19.04 14.04 2.30
C ALA A 190 20.10 14.85 1.54
N GLN A 191 21.24 14.24 1.22
CA GLN A 191 22.29 14.88 0.44
C GLN A 191 21.78 15.27 -0.96
N LYS A 192 21.05 14.38 -1.62
CA LYS A 192 20.49 14.64 -2.95
C LYS A 192 19.42 15.74 -2.91
N ALA A 193 18.55 15.72 -1.90
CA ALA A 193 17.58 16.79 -1.64
C ALA A 193 18.26 18.16 -1.46
N LEU A 194 19.35 18.22 -0.68
CA LEU A 194 20.10 19.45 -0.45
C LEU A 194 20.82 19.95 -1.70
N ALA A 195 21.33 19.04 -2.53
CA ALA A 195 21.96 19.39 -3.80
C ALA A 195 20.94 20.04 -4.77
N LEU A 196 19.73 19.49 -4.85
CA LEU A 196 18.64 19.97 -5.70
C LEU A 196 17.90 21.20 -5.14
N SER A 197 17.96 21.42 -3.82
CA SER A 197 17.30 22.55 -3.17
C SER A 197 18.04 23.87 -3.41
N ALA A 198 17.27 24.96 -3.50
CA ALA A 198 17.78 26.32 -3.61
C ALA A 198 18.71 26.66 -2.42
N PRO A 199 19.82 27.40 -2.63
CA PRO A 199 20.84 27.63 -1.60
C PRO A 199 20.30 28.20 -0.29
N PHE A 200 19.32 29.12 -0.38
CA PHE A 200 18.70 29.76 0.78
C PHE A 200 17.85 28.80 1.63
N ASN A 201 17.33 27.72 1.05
CA ASN A 201 16.53 26.71 1.76
C ASN A 201 17.38 25.61 2.42
N ARG A 202 18.63 25.44 1.99
CA ARG A 202 19.50 24.35 2.47
C ARG A 202 19.73 24.36 3.99
N PRO A 203 19.96 25.50 4.67
CA PRO A 203 20.13 25.52 6.12
C PRO A 203 18.88 25.02 6.86
N ALA A 204 17.69 25.49 6.47
CA ALA A 204 16.42 25.05 7.05
C ALA A 204 16.19 23.55 6.81
N LEU A 205 16.42 23.09 5.58
CA LEU A 205 16.25 21.69 5.22
C LEU A 205 17.21 20.75 5.96
N ARG A 206 18.47 21.17 6.18
CA ARG A 206 19.42 20.41 7.01
C ARG A 206 18.91 20.22 8.43
N THR A 207 18.38 21.30 9.02
CA THR A 207 17.82 21.25 10.38
C THR A 207 16.62 20.31 10.47
N GLU A 208 15.70 20.38 9.50
CA GLU A 208 14.54 19.48 9.42
C GLU A 208 14.97 18.00 9.33
N LEU A 209 15.85 17.67 8.38
CA LEU A 209 16.28 16.28 8.16
C LEU A 209 17.12 15.74 9.33
N ALA A 210 17.90 16.60 10.01
CA ALA A 210 18.60 16.22 11.24
C ALA A 210 17.62 15.93 12.39
N ALA A 211 16.53 16.69 12.51
CA ALA A 211 15.48 16.43 13.50
C ALA A 211 14.78 15.09 13.20
N ALA A 212 14.41 14.85 11.93
CA ALA A 212 13.80 13.57 11.50
C ALA A 212 14.70 12.37 11.81
N LYS A 213 16.02 12.49 11.57
CA LYS A 213 17.00 11.46 11.92
C LYS A 213 17.06 11.19 13.42
N LYS A 214 17.05 12.25 14.25
CA LYS A 214 17.07 12.11 15.73
C LYS A 214 15.81 11.44 16.26
N GLN A 215 14.64 11.77 15.71
CA GLN A 215 13.36 11.15 16.06
C GLN A 215 13.39 9.63 15.79
N ALA A 216 13.96 9.22 14.65
CA ALA A 216 14.09 7.82 14.28
C ALA A 216 15.04 7.00 15.18
N SER A 217 16.07 7.63 15.77
CA SER A 217 17.10 6.96 16.58
C SER A 217 16.74 6.77 18.07
N GLY A 218 15.52 7.07 18.50
CA GLY A 218 15.08 6.84 19.89
C GLY A 218 14.95 8.10 20.75
N GLY A 219 14.76 9.27 20.14
CA GLY A 219 14.20 10.42 20.85
C GLY A 219 12.70 10.23 21.08
N ALA A 220 12.31 9.49 22.12
CA ALA A 220 10.98 9.60 22.69
C ALA A 220 10.82 11.02 23.29
N ASN A 221 10.37 11.97 22.47
CA ASN A 221 9.53 13.09 22.88
C ASN A 221 9.13 13.91 21.65
N GLY A 222 7.83 13.89 21.38
CA GLY A 222 7.21 14.65 20.31
C GLY A 222 5.74 14.34 20.14
N SER A 223 5.01 14.10 21.24
CA SER A 223 3.58 14.44 21.24
C SER A 223 3.49 15.91 20.85
N ALA A 224 2.63 16.17 19.87
CA ALA A 224 2.30 17.49 19.37
C ALA A 224 2.08 18.48 20.53
N ALA A 225 2.96 19.48 20.64
CA ALA A 225 2.59 20.75 21.22
C ALA A 225 1.86 21.52 20.12
N THR A 226 0.55 21.53 20.21
CA THR A 226 -0.32 22.49 19.52
C THR A 226 0.20 23.90 19.80
N PRO A 227 0.40 24.77 18.80
CA PRO A 227 0.68 26.18 19.05
C PRO A 227 -0.65 26.85 19.43
N THR A 228 -1.00 26.84 20.72
CA THR A 228 -2.08 27.71 21.19
C THR A 228 -1.47 29.03 21.65
N THR A 229 -1.60 30.00 20.76
CA THR A 229 -1.43 31.45 20.90
C THR A 229 -1.58 31.95 22.34
N THR A 230 -0.47 32.42 22.92
CA THR A 230 -0.48 33.31 24.09
C THR A 230 -1.14 34.63 23.68
N VAL A 231 -2.36 34.87 24.16
CA VAL A 231 -2.94 36.21 24.17
C VAL A 231 -2.31 36.97 25.35
N PRO A 232 -1.71 38.16 25.14
CA PRO A 232 -1.14 38.95 26.23
C PRO A 232 -2.25 39.54 27.11
N PRO A 233 -2.10 39.58 28.45
CA PRO A 233 -3.06 40.26 29.31
C PRO A 233 -2.95 41.78 29.13
N THR A 234 -3.99 42.37 28.55
CA THR A 234 -4.19 43.82 28.50
C THR A 234 -4.36 44.35 29.92
N THR A 235 -3.50 45.28 30.29
CA THR A 235 -3.51 46.03 31.55
C THR A 235 -4.73 46.95 31.56
N ALA A 236 -5.76 46.62 32.34
CA ALA A 236 -6.87 47.52 32.64
C ALA A 236 -6.67 48.13 34.03
N SER A 237 -6.09 49.32 34.03
CA SER A 237 -6.10 50.26 35.14
C SER A 237 -7.53 50.81 35.32
N GLY A 238 -8.08 50.76 36.52
CA GLY A 238 -9.45 51.22 36.78
C GLY A 238 -9.80 51.27 38.27
N LYS A 239 -9.47 52.40 38.90
CA LYS A 239 -9.90 52.82 40.25
C LYS A 239 -11.42 53.03 40.30
N ALA A 240 -12.03 52.68 41.44
CA ALA A 240 -13.00 53.47 42.24
C ALA A 240 -14.33 52.78 42.64
N SER A 241 -14.56 52.83 43.96
CA SER A 241 -15.80 53.15 44.69
C SER A 241 -16.85 52.06 45.03
N THR A 242 -16.95 51.81 46.35
CA THR A 242 -18.16 51.88 47.24
C THR A 242 -19.48 51.32 46.73
N HIS A 243 -20.28 50.51 47.43
CA HIS A 243 -20.77 50.66 48.81
C HIS A 243 -21.56 49.38 49.19
N LYS A 244 -21.66 49.11 50.49
CA LYS A 244 -22.36 47.97 51.13
C LYS A 244 -23.59 48.52 51.87
N PRO A 245 -24.61 47.70 52.16
CA PRO A 245 -25.31 47.76 53.44
C PRO A 245 -24.80 46.66 54.39
#